data_AF-A0A970IL13-F1
#
_entry.id   AF-A0A970IL13-F1
#
_cell.length_a   1.000
_cell.length_b   1.000
_cell.length_c   1.000
_cell.angle_alpha   90.00
_cell.angle_beta   90.00
_cell.angle_gamma   90.00
#
_symmetry.space_group_name_H-M   'P 1'
#
loop_
_entity.id
_entity.type
_entity.pdbx_description
1 polymer ?
#
loop_
_entity_poly.entity_id
_entity_poly.type
_entity_poly.pdbx_seq_one_letter_code
_entity_poly.pdbx_strand_id
1 'polypeptide(L)'
;MISNLRDKLKAITSNNHIKTSTDDIDNKVDISSNRGNLGGYVIDSQWGQHVCKKSIYPIDYSYGIVTLEEIRYINPSVVIKWARLEASQDSFSIHDLVFLDTETTSLSGGVGTLAFLIGLGYFEGNNFVVEQHIMRDFDEELSMLHEVAKVISHRQVLVSFNGKSFDYPLLENRMILNRVTLYMNSTRDKNLHIDLLHPSRRIWSSMLDSCSLTSLENNILRHYRKDDIPGREIPNIYYQYLQDRDEASMLKVLDHNTKDILAMVALLIKLSQINQNPAQMNLNSYEWLGLAKSWENQGDDERAIFCYLKCIETGQNPYVTLNAQNRLAIVYKRRRQWKQAVEIWESIIDRKESLKIFPLIEMAKYYEHQEKNYDKALIYTDRAIKLLKNTGANRKSVYGAYNIDDLYHRRNRLIRKRKDDTKCL
;
A
#
# COMPACT_ATOMS: atom_id res chain seq x y z
N MET A 1 -9.57 13.86 32.35
CA MET A 1 -9.55 15.24 32.86
C MET A 1 -8.12 15.50 33.31
N ILE A 2 -7.47 16.50 32.71
CA ILE A 2 -6.02 16.75 32.79
C ILE A 2 -5.63 17.16 34.21
N SER A 3 -4.77 16.37 34.87
CA SER A 3 -4.21 16.65 36.19
C SER A 3 -2.68 16.67 36.18
N ASN A 4 -2.03 17.49 35.34
CA ASN A 4 -0.57 17.55 35.42
C ASN A 4 0.18 18.77 34.87
N LEU A 5 -0.39 19.97 34.95
CA LEU A 5 0.38 21.22 34.74
C LEU A 5 0.39 22.11 35.98
N ARG A 6 -0.74 22.19 36.68
CA ARG A 6 -0.92 23.07 37.84
C ARG A 6 -0.11 22.61 39.05
N ASP A 7 0.05 21.30 39.22
CA ASP A 7 0.80 20.73 40.34
C ASP A 7 2.32 20.82 40.12
N LYS A 8 2.79 20.67 38.87
CA LYS A 8 4.19 20.95 38.52
C LYS A 8 4.56 22.44 38.71
N LEU A 9 3.66 23.38 38.39
CA LEU A 9 3.89 24.81 38.61
C LEU A 9 3.88 25.22 40.10
N LYS A 10 3.14 24.51 40.95
CA LYS A 10 3.16 24.72 42.41
C LYS A 10 4.45 24.22 43.06
N ALA A 11 5.04 23.14 42.55
CA ALA A 11 6.31 22.62 43.05
C ALA A 11 7.50 23.57 42.74
N ILE A 12 7.43 24.30 41.62
CA ILE A 12 8.49 25.25 41.22
C ILE A 12 8.42 26.55 42.03
N THR A 13 7.22 27.02 42.40
CA THR A 13 7.06 28.28 43.15
C THR A 13 7.29 28.14 44.65
N SER A 14 7.19 26.93 45.22
CA SER A 14 7.41 26.67 46.65
C SER A 14 8.87 26.46 47.05
N ASN A 15 9.79 26.31 46.09
CA ASN A 15 11.23 26.11 46.34
C ASN A 15 12.07 27.40 46.43
N ASN A 16 11.47 28.58 46.30
CA ASN A 16 12.18 29.87 46.36
C ASN A 16 12.08 30.58 47.72
N HIS A 17 12.32 29.85 48.82
CA HIS A 17 12.67 30.49 50.09
C HIS A 17 13.99 29.95 50.63
N ILE A 18 15.00 30.81 50.47
CA ILE A 18 16.34 30.72 51.01
C ILE A 18 16.29 30.56 52.54
N LYS A 19 16.91 29.50 53.06
CA LYS A 19 17.52 29.50 54.40
C LYS A 19 18.92 28.89 54.32
N THR A 20 19.87 29.71 54.72
CA THR A 20 21.28 29.45 54.96
C THR A 20 21.48 28.54 56.18
N SER A 21 22.20 27.41 56.02
CA SER A 21 23.20 26.90 56.99
C SER A 21 23.68 25.48 56.61
N THR A 22 24.98 25.39 56.36
CA THR A 22 25.97 24.31 56.66
C THR A 22 25.59 22.82 56.62
N ASP A 23 26.45 22.08 55.90
CA ASP A 23 26.83 20.67 56.03
C ASP A 23 25.74 19.60 55.93
N ASP A 24 25.66 18.96 54.77
CA ASP A 24 25.96 17.51 54.66
C ASP A 24 26.03 17.09 53.18
N ILE A 25 27.10 16.37 52.87
CA ILE A 25 27.37 15.76 51.56
C ILE A 25 26.42 14.58 51.41
N ASP A 26 25.31 14.78 50.72
CA ASP A 26 24.42 13.70 50.32
C ASP A 26 24.52 13.54 48.79
N ASN A 27 25.32 12.56 48.37
CA ASN A 27 25.41 12.08 46.99
C ASN A 27 24.06 11.47 46.58
N LYS A 28 23.06 12.31 46.32
CA LYS A 28 21.92 11.94 45.49
C LYS A 28 22.42 11.89 44.05
N VAL A 29 22.80 10.69 43.62
CA VAL A 29 22.85 10.38 42.19
C VAL A 29 21.49 10.75 41.62
N ASP A 30 21.48 11.75 40.75
CA ASP A 30 20.28 12.25 40.11
C ASP A 30 19.74 11.15 39.18
N ILE A 31 18.75 10.39 39.65
CA ILE A 31 18.06 9.33 38.88
C ILE A 31 17.44 9.93 37.60
N SER A 32 17.29 11.26 37.49
CA SER A 32 16.83 11.93 36.27
C SER A 32 17.86 11.93 35.12
N SER A 33 19.12 11.56 35.37
CA SER A 33 20.19 11.60 34.37
C SER A 33 20.36 10.31 33.55
N ASN A 34 19.98 9.14 34.07
CA ASN A 34 20.14 7.88 33.34
C ASN A 34 18.87 7.54 32.54
N ARG A 35 18.71 8.21 31.39
CA ARG A 35 17.64 7.91 30.43
C ARG A 35 17.86 6.59 29.68
N GLY A 36 18.97 5.89 29.94
CA GLY A 36 19.34 4.70 29.21
C GLY A 36 19.76 4.97 27.76
N ASN A 37 20.03 3.91 27.01
CA ASN A 37 20.45 3.98 25.61
C ASN A 37 19.64 3.07 24.67
N LEU A 38 18.69 2.27 25.19
CA LEU A 38 17.81 1.41 24.39
C LEU A 38 18.57 0.50 23.41
N GLY A 39 19.79 0.10 23.77
CA GLY A 39 20.69 -0.71 22.93
C GLY A 39 21.32 0.04 21.74
N GLY A 40 21.26 1.38 21.73
CA GLY A 40 21.89 2.26 20.75
C GLY A 40 23.01 3.13 21.33
N TYR A 41 23.41 4.14 20.59
CA TYR A 41 24.34 5.19 21.02
C TYR A 41 23.63 6.55 21.09
N VAL A 42 24.11 7.43 21.96
CA VAL A 42 23.56 8.78 22.10
C VAL A 42 24.19 9.69 21.05
N ILE A 43 23.36 10.31 20.22
CA ILE A 43 23.77 11.43 19.37
C ILE A 43 23.68 12.69 20.21
N ASP A 44 24.80 13.42 20.28
CA ASP A 44 24.88 14.72 20.93
C ASP A 44 25.15 15.79 19.87
N SER A 45 24.30 16.81 19.82
CA SER A 45 24.36 17.87 18.82
C SER A 45 23.95 19.21 19.42
N GLN A 46 24.14 20.29 18.67
CA GLN A 46 23.67 21.62 19.07
C GLN A 46 22.14 21.71 19.30
N TRP A 47 21.38 20.72 18.81
CA TRP A 47 19.92 20.64 18.94
C TRP A 47 19.46 19.77 20.12
N GLY A 48 20.40 19.33 20.96
CA GLY A 48 20.16 18.41 22.07
C GLY A 48 20.61 16.99 21.75
N GLN A 49 20.18 16.06 22.61
CA GLN A 49 20.56 14.65 22.54
C GLN A 49 19.38 13.78 22.10
N HIS A 50 19.65 12.64 21.47
CA HIS A 50 18.67 11.56 21.27
C HIS A 50 19.41 10.22 21.10
N VAL A 51 18.71 9.10 21.14
CA VAL A 51 19.32 7.77 20.86
C VAL A 51 19.21 7.43 19.40
N CYS A 52 20.28 6.89 18.82
CA CYS A 52 20.26 6.22 17.52
C CYS A 52 20.74 4.77 17.67
N LYS A 53 20.00 3.83 17.10
CA LYS A 53 20.39 2.42 17.00
C LYS A 53 20.52 2.04 15.54
N LYS A 54 21.65 1.43 15.18
CA LYS A 54 21.92 0.92 13.83
C LYS A 54 22.00 -0.60 13.83
N SER A 55 21.19 -1.21 12.97
CA SER A 55 21.21 -2.65 12.70
C SER A 55 21.59 -2.85 11.24
N ILE A 56 22.60 -3.69 10.99
CA ILE A 56 23.15 -3.93 9.65
C ILE A 56 22.78 -5.36 9.24
N TYR A 57 22.12 -5.47 8.10
CA TYR A 57 21.75 -6.74 7.48
C TYR A 57 22.57 -6.92 6.21
N PRO A 58 23.28 -8.05 6.05
CA PRO A 58 23.98 -8.32 4.80
C PRO A 58 22.98 -8.46 3.65
N ILE A 59 23.41 -8.18 2.43
CA ILE A 59 22.51 -8.21 1.26
C ILE A 59 21.87 -9.60 1.03
N ASP A 60 22.51 -10.69 1.46
CA ASP A 60 21.99 -12.06 1.39
C ASP A 60 21.04 -12.42 2.55
N TYR A 61 20.75 -11.48 3.45
CA TYR A 61 19.75 -11.67 4.49
C TYR A 61 18.38 -11.97 3.89
N SER A 62 17.66 -12.91 4.51
CA SER A 62 16.34 -13.34 4.07
C SER A 62 15.26 -12.99 5.08
N TYR A 63 14.18 -12.36 4.60
CA TYR A 63 12.99 -12.05 5.37
C TYR A 63 11.79 -12.82 4.81
N GLY A 64 11.45 -13.92 5.47
CA GLY A 64 10.48 -14.88 4.93
C GLY A 64 11.04 -15.59 3.71
N ILE A 65 10.29 -15.60 2.60
CA ILE A 65 10.70 -16.22 1.32
C ILE A 65 11.48 -15.28 0.40
N VAL A 66 11.79 -14.06 0.84
CA VAL A 66 12.47 -13.03 0.04
C VAL A 66 13.87 -12.80 0.58
N THR A 67 14.85 -12.79 -0.29
CA THR A 67 16.23 -12.40 0.02
C THR A 67 16.47 -10.96 -0.40
N LEU A 68 17.11 -10.14 0.44
CA LEU A 68 17.28 -8.70 0.17
C LEU A 68 18.08 -8.43 -1.12
N GLU A 69 18.96 -9.36 -1.53
CA GLU A 69 19.72 -9.30 -2.77
C GLU A 69 18.85 -9.21 -4.01
N GLU A 70 17.62 -9.73 -3.94
CA GLU A 70 16.68 -9.67 -5.05
C GLU A 70 16.30 -8.24 -5.44
N ILE A 71 16.56 -7.24 -4.58
CA ILE A 71 16.46 -5.81 -4.90
C ILE A 71 17.27 -5.42 -6.14
N ARG A 72 18.40 -6.11 -6.39
CA ARG A 72 19.29 -5.83 -7.53
C ARG A 72 18.65 -6.11 -8.89
N TYR A 73 17.62 -6.96 -8.91
CA TYR A 73 16.90 -7.33 -10.14
C TYR A 73 15.67 -6.44 -10.39
N ILE A 74 15.38 -5.49 -9.50
CA ILE A 74 14.26 -4.57 -9.66
C ILE A 74 14.59 -3.54 -10.74
N ASN A 75 13.80 -3.53 -11.80
CA ASN A 75 13.80 -2.45 -12.78
C ASN A 75 13.02 -1.20 -12.26
N PRO A 76 13.70 -0.06 -12.00
CA PRO A 76 13.06 1.16 -11.47
C PRO A 76 11.99 1.74 -12.41
N SER A 77 12.18 1.63 -13.73
CA SER A 77 11.20 2.10 -14.72
C SER A 77 9.88 1.33 -14.64
N VAL A 78 9.92 0.05 -14.23
CA VAL A 78 8.70 -0.72 -13.99
C VAL A 78 8.07 -0.33 -12.65
N VAL A 79 8.90 -0.06 -11.62
CA VAL A 79 8.44 0.45 -10.31
C VAL A 79 7.68 1.75 -10.43
N ILE A 80 8.23 2.74 -11.14
CA ILE A 80 7.59 4.03 -11.40
C ILE A 80 6.15 3.84 -11.94
N LYS A 81 5.95 2.89 -12.87
CA LYS A 81 4.64 2.59 -13.45
C LYS A 81 3.69 1.96 -12.44
N TRP A 82 4.04 0.80 -11.86
CA TRP A 82 3.10 0.09 -11.00
C TRP A 82 2.85 0.80 -9.67
N ALA A 83 3.82 1.58 -9.17
CA ALA A 83 3.68 2.41 -7.98
C ALA A 83 2.98 3.76 -8.28
N ARG A 84 2.83 4.12 -9.56
CA ARG A 84 2.21 5.38 -10.03
C ARG A 84 2.93 6.62 -9.53
N LEU A 85 4.25 6.65 -9.70
CA LEU A 85 5.08 7.81 -9.35
C LEU A 85 5.04 8.84 -10.47
N GLU A 86 4.99 10.12 -10.11
CA GLU A 86 5.07 11.26 -11.05
C GLU A 86 6.53 11.62 -11.31
N ALA A 87 7.30 10.65 -11.82
CA ALA A 87 8.73 10.83 -12.10
C ALA A 87 8.96 11.18 -13.59
N SER A 88 9.79 12.19 -13.86
CA SER A 88 10.21 12.59 -15.19
C SER A 88 11.27 11.62 -15.75
N GLN A 89 10.87 10.42 -16.21
CA GLN A 89 11.70 9.42 -16.93
C GLN A 89 13.07 8.98 -16.32
N ASP A 90 13.60 9.64 -15.29
CA ASP A 90 14.86 9.33 -14.66
C ASP A 90 14.67 8.16 -13.69
N SER A 91 15.40 7.07 -13.95
CA SER A 91 15.43 5.89 -13.09
C SER A 91 16.19 6.22 -11.80
N PHE A 92 15.55 6.02 -10.65
CA PHE A 92 16.24 6.01 -9.37
C PHE A 92 17.08 4.74 -9.20
N SER A 93 18.16 4.82 -8.42
CA SER A 93 18.96 3.69 -7.94
C SER A 93 18.37 3.10 -6.66
N ILE A 94 18.67 1.83 -6.35
CA ILE A 94 18.31 1.23 -5.07
C ILE A 94 18.85 2.03 -3.86
N HIS A 95 19.95 2.76 -4.04
CA HIS A 95 20.56 3.60 -3.01
C HIS A 95 19.79 4.91 -2.77
N ASP A 96 18.88 5.28 -3.68
CA ASP A 96 18.01 6.44 -3.53
C ASP A 96 16.77 6.12 -2.68
N LEU A 97 16.53 4.85 -2.34
CA LEU A 97 15.39 4.41 -1.54
C LEU A 97 15.63 4.65 -0.04
N VAL A 98 14.63 5.22 0.63
CA VAL A 98 14.52 5.26 2.09
C VAL A 98 13.18 4.69 2.54
N PHE A 99 13.22 3.66 3.37
CA PHE A 99 12.04 3.07 3.99
C PHE A 99 11.75 3.80 5.30
N LEU A 100 10.52 4.22 5.52
CA LEU A 100 10.10 4.98 6.71
C LEU A 100 8.94 4.27 7.41
N ASP A 101 9.12 4.09 8.71
CA ASP A 101 8.07 3.67 9.64
C ASP A 101 8.21 4.44 10.95
N THR A 102 7.09 4.82 11.58
CA THR A 102 7.10 5.62 12.81
C THR A 102 6.25 5.00 13.92
N GLU A 103 6.76 5.09 15.14
CA GLU A 103 5.99 4.79 16.34
C GLU A 103 5.63 6.08 17.07
N THR A 104 4.37 6.19 17.46
CA THR A 104 3.78 7.47 17.83
C THR A 104 3.13 7.43 19.20
N THR A 105 3.01 8.60 19.84
CA THR A 105 2.37 8.74 21.16
C THR A 105 0.85 8.58 21.13
N SER A 106 0.23 8.47 19.95
CA SER A 106 -1.21 8.30 19.79
C SER A 106 -1.59 7.70 18.44
N LEU A 107 -2.58 6.81 18.44
CA LEU A 107 -3.13 6.19 17.23
C LEU A 107 -3.98 7.13 16.37
N SER A 108 -4.39 8.29 16.90
CA SER A 108 -5.38 9.19 16.26
C SER A 108 -4.79 10.38 15.50
N GLY A 109 -3.46 10.50 15.40
CA GLY A 109 -2.78 11.48 14.53
C GLY A 109 -3.10 12.95 14.82
N GLY A 110 -3.63 13.28 16.00
CA GLY A 110 -3.95 14.66 16.39
C GLY A 110 -2.71 15.54 16.54
N VAL A 111 -2.91 16.87 16.60
CA VAL A 111 -1.84 17.90 16.61
C VAL A 111 -0.77 17.72 17.69
N GLY A 112 -1.10 17.05 18.81
CA GLY A 112 -0.16 16.74 19.90
C GLY A 112 0.56 15.38 19.78
N THR A 113 0.34 14.64 18.69
CA THR A 113 1.00 13.35 18.46
C THR A 113 2.45 13.58 18.07
N LEU A 114 3.35 12.83 18.70
CA LEU A 114 4.78 12.86 18.43
C LEU A 114 5.20 11.49 17.91
N ALA A 115 6.11 11.45 16.93
CA ALA A 115 6.83 10.23 16.58
C ALA A 115 7.99 10.10 17.56
N PHE A 116 7.90 9.19 18.53
CA PHE A 116 8.96 9.01 19.53
C PHE A 116 10.04 8.04 19.04
N LEU A 117 9.73 7.22 18.04
CA LEU A 117 10.68 6.39 17.32
C LEU A 117 10.44 6.56 15.83
N ILE A 118 11.49 6.93 15.10
CA ILE A 118 11.50 7.02 13.65
C ILE A 118 12.51 6.01 13.13
N GLY A 119 12.01 4.98 12.47
CA GLY A 119 12.83 3.97 11.82
C GLY A 119 13.05 4.30 10.34
N LEU A 120 14.31 4.24 9.91
CA LEU A 120 14.74 4.45 8.54
C LEU A 120 15.48 3.22 8.04
N GLY A 121 15.06 2.69 6.89
CA GLY A 121 15.76 1.61 6.21
C GLY A 121 16.39 2.09 4.90
N TYR A 122 17.62 1.68 4.59
CA TYR A 122 18.27 2.05 3.32
C TYR A 122 19.43 1.12 2.95
N PHE A 123 19.80 1.12 1.67
CA PHE A 123 20.97 0.39 1.19
C PHE A 123 22.24 1.23 1.27
N GLU A 124 23.31 0.64 1.81
CA GLU A 124 24.65 1.21 1.85
C GLU A 124 25.67 0.12 1.46
N GLY A 125 26.23 0.24 0.26
CA GLY A 125 27.11 -0.79 -0.31
C GLY A 125 26.37 -2.13 -0.47
N ASN A 126 26.90 -3.19 0.16
CA ASN A 126 26.29 -4.53 0.16
C ASN A 126 25.51 -4.82 1.45
N ASN A 127 25.02 -3.79 2.14
CA ASN A 127 24.22 -3.96 3.34
C ASN A 127 22.91 -3.19 3.23
N PHE A 128 21.90 -3.71 3.91
CA PHE A 128 20.70 -2.97 4.26
C PHE A 128 20.83 -2.51 5.71
N VAL A 129 20.76 -1.21 5.93
CA VAL A 129 20.89 -0.57 7.25
C VAL A 129 19.51 -0.17 7.72
N VAL A 130 19.17 -0.57 8.95
CA VAL A 130 18.02 -0.06 9.70
C VAL A 130 18.57 0.88 10.78
N GLU A 131 18.25 2.16 10.65
CA GLU A 131 18.61 3.23 11.57
C GLU A 131 17.35 3.70 12.31
N GLN A 132 17.33 3.52 13.62
CA GLN A 132 16.21 3.87 14.49
C GLN A 132 16.60 5.06 15.37
N HIS A 133 15.91 6.19 15.21
CA HIS A 133 16.09 7.36 16.06
C HIS A 133 14.99 7.39 17.12
N ILE A 134 15.38 7.43 18.39
CA ILE A 134 14.47 7.32 19.53
C ILE A 134 14.63 8.53 20.45
N MET A 135 13.48 9.13 20.76
CA MET A 135 13.30 10.17 21.76
C MET A 135 13.09 9.50 23.12
N ARG A 136 14.00 9.70 24.08
CA ARG A 136 13.85 9.18 25.45
C ARG A 136 12.98 10.07 26.33
N ASP A 137 12.83 11.33 25.95
CA ASP A 137 11.93 12.31 26.55
C ASP A 137 11.67 13.44 25.55
N PHE A 138 10.60 14.22 25.75
CA PHE A 138 10.07 15.13 24.72
C PHE A 138 11.03 16.25 24.28
N ASP A 139 12.02 16.60 25.09
CA ASP A 139 13.07 17.57 24.76
C ASP A 139 14.04 17.07 23.68
N GLU A 140 14.05 15.76 23.38
CA GLU A 140 14.95 15.15 22.40
C GLU A 140 14.42 15.20 20.95
N GLU A 141 13.18 15.65 20.74
CA GLU A 141 12.53 15.68 19.42
C GLU A 141 13.35 16.46 18.38
N LEU A 142 13.84 17.66 18.74
CA LEU A 142 14.51 18.54 17.79
C LEU A 142 15.81 17.91 17.26
N SER A 143 16.59 17.29 18.15
CA SER A 143 17.82 16.55 17.81
C SER A 143 17.53 15.40 16.84
N MET A 144 16.50 14.60 17.14
CA MET A 144 16.06 13.50 16.31
C MET A 144 15.59 13.96 14.92
N LEU A 145 14.72 14.97 14.85
CA LEU A 145 14.19 15.46 13.57
C LEU A 145 15.29 16.01 12.65
N HIS A 146 16.30 16.69 13.21
CA HIS A 146 17.43 17.18 12.43
C HIS A 146 18.26 16.04 11.83
N GLU A 147 18.48 14.96 12.57
CA GLU A 147 19.25 13.82 12.07
C GLU A 147 18.46 13.02 11.02
N VAL A 148 17.18 12.74 11.30
CA VAL A 148 16.26 12.11 10.33
C VAL A 148 16.19 12.92 9.03
N ALA A 149 16.08 14.25 9.11
CA ALA A 149 16.05 15.10 7.92
C ALA A 149 17.33 14.99 7.08
N LYS A 150 18.51 14.85 7.71
CA LYS A 150 19.76 14.60 6.97
C LYS A 150 19.70 13.24 6.27
N VAL A 151 19.30 12.17 6.95
CA VAL A 151 19.25 10.83 6.35
C VAL A 151 18.29 10.81 5.15
N ILE A 152 17.11 11.41 5.30
CA ILE A 152 16.12 11.51 4.22
C ILE A 152 16.63 12.38 3.07
N SER A 153 17.30 13.53 3.33
CA SER A 153 17.74 14.44 2.26
C SER A 153 18.78 13.85 1.30
N HIS A 154 19.50 12.80 1.70
CA HIS A 154 20.44 12.09 0.84
C HIS A 154 19.78 11.08 -0.10
N ARG A 155 18.45 10.89 0.01
CA ARG A 155 17.69 9.84 -0.69
C ARG A 155 16.50 10.46 -1.40
N GLN A 156 16.22 9.99 -2.61
CA GLN A 156 15.22 10.62 -3.48
C GLN A 156 13.83 10.01 -3.36
N VAL A 157 13.74 8.73 -2.98
CA VAL A 157 12.50 7.96 -3.05
C VAL A 157 12.12 7.44 -1.67
N LEU A 158 11.02 7.96 -1.15
CA LEU A 158 10.43 7.48 0.09
C LEU A 158 9.62 6.19 -0.17
N VAL A 159 9.79 5.20 0.69
CA VAL A 159 8.99 3.98 0.72
C VAL A 159 8.36 3.86 2.10
N SER A 160 7.05 3.61 2.16
CA SER A 160 6.39 3.33 3.44
C SER A 160 5.20 2.39 3.25
N PHE A 161 4.59 1.97 4.35
CA PHE A 161 3.36 1.20 4.33
C PHE A 161 2.22 2.04 4.92
N ASN A 162 1.28 2.49 4.09
CA ASN A 162 0.20 3.41 4.47
C ASN A 162 0.69 4.80 4.93
N GLY A 163 1.98 5.11 4.82
CA GLY A 163 2.53 6.36 5.36
C GLY A 163 2.11 7.61 4.61
N LYS A 164 1.52 7.54 3.39
CA LYS A 164 0.90 8.72 2.77
C LYS A 164 -0.27 9.27 3.59
N SER A 165 -0.91 8.42 4.38
CA SER A 165 -2.06 8.79 5.22
C SER A 165 -1.70 9.00 6.69
N PHE A 166 -0.49 8.60 7.12
CA PHE A 166 -0.09 8.55 8.53
C PHE A 166 1.32 9.11 8.78
N ASP A 167 2.36 8.30 8.58
CA ASP A 167 3.74 8.61 8.97
C ASP A 167 4.27 9.89 8.34
N TYR A 168 4.10 10.03 7.03
CA TYR A 168 4.67 11.15 6.27
C TYR A 168 4.00 12.48 6.64
N PRO A 169 2.65 12.62 6.65
CA PRO A 169 2.00 13.83 7.14
C PRO A 169 2.35 14.18 8.59
N LEU A 170 2.50 13.18 9.48
CA LEU A 170 2.92 13.43 10.86
C LEU A 170 4.33 14.02 10.89
N LEU A 171 5.29 13.33 10.29
CA LEU A 171 6.69 13.74 10.26
C LEU A 171 6.87 15.12 9.62
N GLU A 172 6.22 15.37 8.49
CA GLU A 172 6.24 16.65 7.80
C GLU A 172 5.73 17.78 8.71
N ASN A 173 4.59 17.58 9.38
CA ASN A 173 4.06 18.57 10.31
C ASN A 173 5.02 18.82 11.50
N ARG A 174 5.63 17.76 12.06
CA ARG A 174 6.62 17.90 13.13
C ARG A 174 7.85 18.68 12.69
N MET A 175 8.34 18.43 11.48
CA MET A 175 9.47 19.17 10.89
C MET A 175 9.13 20.63 10.62
N ILE A 176 7.93 20.93 10.10
CA ILE A 176 7.47 22.31 9.87
C ILE A 176 7.37 23.08 11.20
N LEU A 177 6.74 22.49 12.23
CA LEU A 177 6.59 23.11 13.54
C LEU A 177 7.95 23.41 14.19
N ASN A 178 8.91 22.51 14.02
CA ASN A 178 10.28 22.65 14.52
C ASN A 178 11.23 23.40 13.57
N ARG A 179 10.73 23.92 12.43
CA ARG A 179 11.51 24.68 11.42
C ARG A 179 12.70 23.92 10.84
N VAL A 180 12.58 22.60 10.67
CA VAL A 180 13.60 21.74 10.05
C VAL A 180 13.45 21.79 8.52
N THR A 181 14.18 22.70 7.88
CA THR A 181 14.01 23.01 6.44
C THR A 181 14.71 22.05 5.48
N LEU A 182 15.73 21.30 5.93
CA LEU A 182 16.50 20.34 5.12
C LEU A 182 15.62 19.31 4.40
N TYR A 183 14.51 18.92 5.03
CA TYR A 183 13.54 17.95 4.51
C TYR A 183 12.72 18.46 3.32
N MET A 184 12.42 19.76 3.29
CA MET A 184 11.45 20.34 2.35
C MET A 184 11.93 20.40 0.89
N ASN A 185 13.24 20.28 0.66
CA ASN A 185 13.86 20.52 -0.65
C ASN A 185 13.97 19.26 -1.54
N SER A 186 13.67 18.05 -1.05
CA SER A 186 13.99 16.80 -1.77
C SER A 186 12.78 15.92 -2.13
N THR A 187 11.79 15.81 -1.25
CA THR A 187 10.69 14.82 -1.37
C THR A 187 9.38 15.41 -1.90
N ARG A 188 9.06 16.65 -1.53
CA ARG A 188 7.76 17.29 -1.81
C ARG A 188 7.52 17.60 -3.29
N ASP A 189 8.56 18.03 -4.00
CA ASP A 189 8.41 18.57 -5.36
C ASP A 189 8.35 17.49 -6.46
N LYS A 190 8.61 16.22 -6.14
CA LYS A 190 8.69 15.12 -7.14
C LYS A 190 7.71 13.96 -6.91
N ASN A 191 6.92 13.97 -5.82
CA ASN A 191 5.97 12.89 -5.46
C ASN A 191 6.59 11.48 -5.58
N LEU A 192 7.87 11.35 -5.19
CA LEU A 192 8.61 10.08 -5.22
C LEU A 192 8.36 9.31 -3.92
N HIS A 193 7.09 8.98 -3.66
CA HIS A 193 6.69 8.23 -2.49
C HIS A 193 5.92 6.97 -2.89
N ILE A 194 6.57 5.82 -2.71
CA ILE A 194 6.01 4.48 -2.88
C ILE A 194 5.32 4.08 -1.57
N ASP A 195 4.00 4.24 -1.53
CA ASP A 195 3.19 3.67 -0.45
C ASP A 195 2.75 2.26 -0.83
N LEU A 196 3.29 1.26 -0.14
CA LEU A 196 3.12 -0.16 -0.45
C LEU A 196 1.71 -0.70 -0.15
N LEU A 197 0.88 0.01 0.61
CA LEU A 197 -0.49 -0.45 0.92
C LEU A 197 -1.36 -0.50 -0.33
N HIS A 198 -1.33 0.55 -1.14
CA HIS A 198 -2.16 0.66 -2.34
C HIS A 198 -1.86 -0.40 -3.42
N PRO A 199 -0.61 -0.64 -3.85
CA PRO A 199 -0.27 -1.73 -4.77
C PRO A 199 -0.60 -3.09 -4.18
N SER A 200 -0.37 -3.29 -2.87
CA SER A 200 -0.74 -4.53 -2.19
C SER A 200 -2.24 -4.80 -2.28
N ARG A 201 -3.08 -3.80 -1.97
CA ARG A 201 -4.54 -3.92 -2.12
C ARG A 201 -4.96 -4.18 -3.56
N ARG A 202 -4.32 -3.57 -4.56
CA ARG A 202 -4.66 -3.82 -5.98
C ARG A 202 -4.50 -5.29 -6.37
N ILE A 203 -3.48 -5.97 -5.84
CA ILE A 203 -3.18 -7.36 -6.20
C ILE A 203 -3.92 -8.34 -5.28
N TRP A 204 -3.93 -8.09 -3.96
CA TRP A 204 -4.31 -9.11 -2.98
C TRP A 204 -5.64 -8.86 -2.24
N SER A 205 -6.30 -7.71 -2.39
CA SER A 205 -7.53 -7.42 -1.61
C SER A 205 -8.72 -8.33 -1.91
N SER A 206 -8.75 -8.96 -3.08
CA SER A 206 -9.79 -9.96 -3.40
C SER A 206 -9.44 -11.38 -2.91
N MET A 207 -8.20 -11.59 -2.49
CA MET A 207 -7.68 -12.87 -2.02
C MET A 207 -7.59 -12.93 -0.49
N LEU A 208 -7.25 -11.81 0.16
CA LEU A 208 -7.01 -11.73 1.60
C LEU A 208 -8.13 -10.97 2.31
N ASP A 209 -8.49 -11.43 3.51
CA ASP A 209 -9.43 -10.74 4.39
C ASP A 209 -8.93 -9.35 4.83
N SER A 210 -7.60 -9.21 4.96
CA SER A 210 -6.92 -7.97 5.31
C SER A 210 -5.63 -7.82 4.53
N CYS A 211 -5.32 -6.59 4.13
CA CYS A 211 -4.02 -6.20 3.59
C CYS A 211 -3.24 -5.33 4.61
N SER A 212 -3.30 -5.66 5.91
CA SER A 212 -2.34 -5.11 6.88
C SER A 212 -0.94 -5.68 6.63
N LEU A 213 0.11 -5.01 7.11
CA LEU A 213 1.49 -5.45 6.91
C LEU A 213 1.71 -6.87 7.45
N THR A 214 1.27 -7.14 8.68
CA THR A 214 1.29 -8.49 9.29
C THR A 214 0.55 -9.54 8.45
N SER A 215 -0.60 -9.18 7.86
CA SER A 215 -1.34 -10.10 6.99
C SER A 215 -0.55 -10.42 5.71
N LEU A 216 0.09 -9.41 5.11
CA LEU A 216 0.93 -9.60 3.93
C LEU A 216 2.19 -10.38 4.24
N GLU A 217 2.82 -10.17 5.40
CA GLU A 217 3.95 -10.97 5.85
C GLU A 217 3.58 -12.45 5.96
N ASN A 218 2.50 -12.76 6.67
CA ASN A 218 2.06 -14.14 6.88
C ASN A 218 1.66 -14.83 5.56
N ASN A 219 0.86 -14.15 4.74
CA ASN A 219 0.22 -14.78 3.58
C ASN A 219 1.07 -14.71 2.31
N ILE A 220 1.90 -13.68 2.15
CA ILE A 220 2.64 -13.40 0.92
C ILE A 220 4.14 -13.64 1.11
N LEU A 221 4.72 -13.13 2.20
CA LEU A 221 6.14 -13.32 2.51
C LEU A 221 6.42 -14.63 3.28
N ARG A 222 5.35 -15.32 3.73
CA ARG A 222 5.45 -16.53 4.58
C ARG A 222 6.32 -16.34 5.82
N HIS A 223 6.32 -15.12 6.35
CA HIS A 223 7.03 -14.76 7.56
C HIS A 223 6.03 -14.61 8.70
N TYR A 224 6.23 -15.38 9.77
CA TYR A 224 5.38 -15.35 10.96
C TYR A 224 6.18 -14.77 12.12
N ARG A 225 5.76 -13.59 12.59
CA ARG A 225 6.41 -12.92 13.71
C ARG A 225 6.20 -13.72 15.00
N LYS A 226 7.28 -13.90 15.77
CA LYS A 226 7.22 -14.46 17.13
C LYS A 226 7.22 -13.33 18.16
N ASP A 227 6.40 -13.48 19.19
CA ASP A 227 6.33 -12.59 20.36
C ASP A 227 6.20 -11.10 20.04
N ASP A 228 5.50 -10.77 18.94
CA ASP A 228 5.33 -9.39 18.50
C ASP A 228 4.27 -8.65 19.33
N ILE A 229 4.52 -7.37 19.57
CA ILE A 229 3.61 -6.54 20.35
C ILE A 229 2.47 -6.01 19.46
N PRO A 230 1.23 -5.94 19.96
CA PRO A 230 0.15 -5.27 19.23
C PRO A 230 0.45 -3.78 19.08
N GLY A 231 0.43 -3.25 17.85
CA GLY A 231 0.73 -1.82 17.61
C GLY A 231 -0.11 -0.83 18.43
N ARG A 232 -1.34 -1.22 18.81
CA ARG A 232 -2.22 -0.42 19.69
C ARG A 232 -1.69 -0.23 21.11
N GLU A 233 -0.73 -1.06 21.55
CA GLU A 233 -0.13 -1.03 22.88
C GLU A 233 1.16 -0.20 22.92
N ILE A 234 1.76 0.05 21.75
CA ILE A 234 3.04 0.78 21.61
C ILE A 234 3.04 2.16 22.30
N PRO A 235 2.00 3.01 22.14
CA PRO A 235 1.98 4.30 22.84
C PRO A 235 2.04 4.16 24.36
N ASN A 236 1.35 3.17 24.92
CA ASN A 236 1.32 2.94 26.37
C ASN A 236 2.67 2.45 26.89
N ILE A 237 3.37 1.59 26.12
CA ILE A 237 4.73 1.14 26.45
C ILE A 237 5.67 2.34 26.54
N TYR A 238 5.61 3.27 25.59
CA TYR A 238 6.42 4.49 25.65
C TYR A 238 6.09 5.36 26.87
N TYR A 239 4.82 5.57 27.17
CA TYR A 239 4.42 6.33 28.36
C TYR A 239 4.83 5.68 29.68
N GLN A 240 4.85 4.35 29.73
CA GLN A 240 5.36 3.61 30.88
C GLN A 240 6.87 3.80 31.02
N TYR A 241 7.63 3.67 29.93
CA TYR A 241 9.07 3.93 29.92
C TYR A 241 9.41 5.36 30.39
N LEU A 242 8.62 6.38 30.05
CA LEU A 242 8.83 7.73 30.57
C LEU A 242 8.70 7.84 32.10
N GLN A 243 7.99 6.91 32.75
CA GLN A 243 7.76 6.89 34.20
C GLN A 243 8.78 6.03 34.93
N ASP A 244 9.03 4.81 34.45
CA ASP A 244 9.85 3.81 35.16
C ASP A 244 11.26 3.65 34.58
N ARG A 245 11.50 4.18 33.36
CA ARG A 245 12.76 4.05 32.60
C ARG A 245 13.15 2.58 32.32
N ASP A 246 12.18 1.66 32.32
CA ASP A 246 12.41 0.25 31.96
C ASP A 246 12.52 0.09 30.44
N GLU A 247 13.73 -0.28 29.98
CA GLU A 247 14.00 -0.48 28.57
C GLU A 247 13.41 -1.78 28.01
N ALA A 248 13.10 -2.78 28.85
CA ALA A 248 12.79 -4.13 28.38
C ALA A 248 11.60 -4.17 27.41
N SER A 249 10.54 -3.40 27.69
CA SER A 249 9.37 -3.30 26.81
C SER A 249 9.63 -2.41 25.59
N MET A 250 10.44 -1.35 25.74
CA MET A 250 10.83 -0.50 24.62
C MET A 250 11.68 -1.25 23.60
N LEU A 251 12.55 -2.17 24.02
CA LEU A 251 13.32 -3.01 23.10
C LEU A 251 12.43 -3.85 22.18
N LYS A 252 11.23 -4.25 22.63
CA LYS A 252 10.23 -4.92 21.78
C LYS A 252 9.60 -3.97 20.75
N VAL A 253 9.40 -2.70 21.12
CA VAL A 253 8.94 -1.65 20.18
C VAL A 253 9.99 -1.42 19.08
N LEU A 254 11.27 -1.37 19.45
CA LEU A 254 12.35 -1.26 18.47
C LEU A 254 12.42 -2.48 17.55
N ASP A 255 12.21 -3.69 18.08
CA ASP A 255 12.17 -4.91 17.28
C ASP A 255 10.95 -4.93 16.33
N HIS A 256 9.78 -4.46 16.78
CA HIS A 256 8.59 -4.30 15.93
C HIS A 256 8.86 -3.38 14.73
N ASN A 257 9.33 -2.15 14.99
CA ASN A 257 9.66 -1.18 13.95
C ASN A 257 10.75 -1.70 12.99
N THR A 258 11.73 -2.46 13.49
CA THR A 258 12.73 -3.13 12.64
C THR A 258 12.09 -4.15 11.70
N LYS A 259 11.18 -4.99 12.22
CA LYS A 259 10.44 -5.98 11.42
C LYS A 259 9.56 -5.31 10.37
N ASP A 260 8.89 -4.21 10.71
CA ASP A 260 8.07 -3.43 9.79
C ASP A 260 8.92 -2.92 8.61
N ILE A 261 10.10 -2.37 8.89
CA ILE A 261 11.04 -1.92 7.85
C ILE A 261 11.51 -3.07 6.96
N LEU A 262 11.94 -4.20 7.53
CA LEU A 262 12.37 -5.37 6.77
C LEU A 262 11.23 -5.95 5.92
N ALA A 263 10.01 -5.98 6.47
CA ALA A 263 8.82 -6.42 5.76
C ALA A 263 8.52 -5.51 4.56
N MET A 264 8.68 -4.19 4.69
CA MET A 264 8.50 -3.27 3.57
C MET A 264 9.50 -3.49 2.44
N VAL A 265 10.77 -3.75 2.76
CA VAL A 265 11.80 -4.05 1.74
C VAL A 265 11.45 -5.33 1.00
N ALA A 266 11.15 -6.40 1.74
CA ALA A 266 10.75 -7.68 1.18
C ALA A 266 9.47 -7.57 0.33
N LEU A 267 8.51 -6.75 0.77
CA LEU A 267 7.26 -6.51 0.05
C LEU A 267 7.48 -5.70 -1.24
N LEU A 268 8.35 -4.69 -1.21
CA LEU A 268 8.75 -3.94 -2.41
C LEU A 268 9.38 -4.88 -3.46
N ILE A 269 10.28 -5.77 -3.04
CA ILE A 269 10.88 -6.79 -3.89
C ILE A 269 9.80 -7.69 -4.48
N LYS A 270 8.92 -8.25 -3.64
CA LYS A 270 7.86 -9.16 -4.09
C LYS A 270 6.92 -8.50 -5.09
N LEU A 271 6.46 -7.28 -4.81
CA LEU A 271 5.64 -6.50 -5.72
C LEU A 271 6.37 -6.24 -7.04
N SER A 272 7.66 -5.94 -6.99
CA SER A 272 8.47 -5.70 -8.18
C SER A 272 8.60 -6.95 -9.05
N GLN A 273 8.88 -8.11 -8.45
CA GLN A 273 8.94 -9.40 -9.16
C GLN A 273 7.61 -9.70 -9.86
N ILE A 274 6.48 -9.56 -9.16
CA ILE A 274 5.14 -9.80 -9.71
C ILE A 274 4.83 -8.83 -10.87
N ASN A 275 5.20 -7.56 -10.76
CA ASN A 275 4.90 -6.58 -11.82
C ASN A 275 5.86 -6.67 -13.02
N GLN A 276 7.10 -7.15 -12.82
CA GLN A 276 8.12 -7.24 -13.87
C GLN A 276 8.03 -8.56 -14.64
N ASN A 277 7.99 -9.69 -13.92
CA ASN A 277 8.07 -11.03 -14.50
C ASN A 277 6.97 -11.95 -13.95
N PRO A 278 5.68 -11.59 -14.08
CA PRO A 278 4.60 -12.36 -13.47
C PRO A 278 4.51 -13.81 -13.97
N ALA A 279 4.97 -14.10 -15.18
CA ALA A 279 4.96 -15.45 -15.76
C ALA A 279 5.93 -16.43 -15.07
N GLN A 280 6.97 -15.90 -14.41
CA GLN A 280 7.92 -16.69 -13.62
C GLN A 280 7.42 -16.92 -12.19
N MET A 281 6.30 -16.29 -11.83
CA MET A 281 5.70 -16.37 -10.51
C MET A 281 4.54 -17.37 -10.55
N ASN A 282 4.41 -18.18 -9.50
CA ASN A 282 3.29 -19.12 -9.33
C ASN A 282 2.04 -18.39 -8.83
N LEU A 283 1.52 -17.45 -9.62
CA LEU A 283 0.36 -16.62 -9.25
C LEU A 283 -0.95 -17.39 -9.38
N ASN A 284 -1.84 -17.19 -8.41
CA ASN A 284 -3.20 -17.73 -8.46
C ASN A 284 -4.15 -16.84 -9.29
N SER A 285 -5.38 -17.31 -9.54
CA SER A 285 -6.35 -16.56 -10.36
C SER A 285 -6.68 -15.17 -9.79
N TYR A 286 -6.69 -14.97 -8.47
CA TYR A 286 -6.99 -13.66 -7.87
C TYR A 286 -5.85 -12.67 -8.11
N GLU A 287 -4.60 -13.11 -7.96
CA GLU A 287 -3.42 -12.28 -8.19
C GLU A 287 -3.31 -11.87 -9.67
N TRP A 288 -3.52 -12.81 -10.59
CA TRP A 288 -3.60 -12.50 -12.03
C TRP A 288 -4.69 -11.47 -12.34
N LEU A 289 -5.87 -11.62 -11.74
CA LEU A 289 -6.97 -10.68 -11.91
C LEU A 289 -6.62 -9.28 -11.36
N GLY A 290 -6.01 -9.22 -10.17
CA GLY A 290 -5.57 -7.97 -9.55
C GLY A 290 -4.49 -7.25 -10.37
N LEU A 291 -3.52 -8.00 -10.88
CA LEU A 291 -2.47 -7.49 -11.75
C LEU A 291 -3.03 -6.98 -13.08
N ALA A 292 -3.93 -7.75 -13.73
CA ALA A 292 -4.61 -7.33 -14.95
C ALA A 292 -5.40 -6.02 -14.75
N LYS A 293 -6.13 -5.93 -13.63
CA LYS A 293 -6.86 -4.71 -13.25
C LYS A 293 -5.92 -3.52 -13.05
N SER A 294 -4.76 -3.73 -12.44
CA SER A 294 -3.76 -2.70 -12.20
C SER A 294 -3.22 -2.13 -13.51
N TRP A 295 -2.85 -2.98 -14.48
CA TRP A 295 -2.35 -2.56 -15.79
C TRP A 295 -3.42 -1.91 -16.66
N GLU A 296 -4.65 -2.44 -16.66
CA GLU A 296 -5.75 -1.83 -17.41
C GLU A 296 -6.05 -0.41 -16.92
N ASN A 297 -6.02 -0.18 -15.62
CA ASN A 297 -6.24 1.15 -15.04
C ASN A 297 -5.09 2.13 -15.33
N GLN A 298 -3.92 1.63 -15.74
CA GLN A 298 -2.79 2.45 -16.19
C GLN A 298 -2.81 2.67 -17.72
N GLY A 299 -3.75 2.05 -18.45
CA GLY A 299 -3.80 2.11 -19.91
C GLY A 299 -2.82 1.18 -20.63
N ASP A 300 -2.11 0.30 -19.91
CA ASP A 300 -1.25 -0.73 -20.50
C ASP A 300 -2.10 -1.95 -20.88
N ASP A 301 -2.83 -1.82 -21.98
CA ASP A 301 -3.76 -2.84 -22.46
C ASP A 301 -3.05 -4.15 -22.84
N GLU A 302 -1.78 -4.10 -23.25
CA GLU A 302 -1.01 -5.29 -23.63
C GLU A 302 -0.70 -6.17 -22.43
N ARG A 303 -0.17 -5.59 -21.35
CA ARG A 303 0.06 -6.33 -20.10
C ARG A 303 -1.26 -6.76 -19.47
N ALA A 304 -2.30 -5.92 -19.53
CA ALA A 304 -3.61 -6.26 -19.02
C ALA A 304 -4.20 -7.49 -19.72
N ILE A 305 -4.17 -7.52 -21.06
CA ILE A 305 -4.63 -8.66 -21.87
C ILE A 305 -3.87 -9.93 -21.48
N PHE A 306 -2.52 -9.86 -21.42
CA PHE A 306 -1.69 -10.99 -21.02
C PHE A 306 -2.11 -11.55 -19.66
N CYS A 307 -2.26 -10.68 -18.66
CA CYS A 307 -2.64 -11.09 -17.30
C CYS A 307 -4.06 -11.66 -17.24
N TYR A 308 -5.02 -11.12 -18.01
CA TYR A 308 -6.37 -11.69 -18.08
C TYR A 308 -6.37 -13.08 -18.71
N LEU A 309 -5.61 -13.29 -19.77
CA LEU A 309 -5.49 -14.61 -20.40
C LEU A 309 -4.91 -15.63 -19.40
N LYS A 310 -3.85 -15.27 -18.67
CA LYS A 310 -3.28 -16.11 -17.60
C LYS A 310 -4.25 -16.37 -16.45
N CYS A 311 -5.06 -15.39 -16.06
CA CYS A 311 -6.12 -15.58 -15.09
C CYS A 311 -7.15 -16.64 -15.55
N ILE A 312 -7.54 -16.58 -16.83
CA ILE A 312 -8.52 -17.49 -17.42
C ILE A 312 -7.95 -18.90 -17.56
N GLU A 313 -6.71 -19.03 -18.02
CA GLU A 313 -5.96 -20.29 -18.13
C GLU A 313 -5.82 -20.99 -16.78
N THR A 314 -5.51 -20.23 -15.72
CA THR A 314 -5.35 -20.77 -14.35
C THR A 314 -6.67 -21.36 -13.82
N GLY A 315 -7.80 -20.75 -14.14
CA GLY A 315 -9.13 -21.38 -14.01
C GLY A 315 -9.59 -21.81 -12.60
N GLN A 316 -8.90 -21.42 -11.51
CA GLN A 316 -9.13 -21.96 -10.16
C GLN A 316 -10.50 -21.59 -9.58
N ASN A 317 -11.02 -20.39 -9.88
CA ASN A 317 -12.30 -19.92 -9.36
C ASN A 317 -13.21 -19.42 -10.51
N PRO A 318 -14.39 -20.02 -10.73
CA PRO A 318 -15.29 -19.65 -11.83
C PRO A 318 -15.73 -18.18 -11.83
N TYR A 319 -15.93 -17.56 -10.67
CA TYR A 319 -16.32 -16.16 -10.56
C TYR A 319 -15.17 -15.22 -10.95
N VAL A 320 -13.95 -15.55 -10.54
CA VAL A 320 -12.74 -14.80 -10.90
C VAL A 320 -12.46 -14.92 -12.39
N THR A 321 -12.55 -16.13 -12.95
CA THR A 321 -12.41 -16.39 -14.39
C THR A 321 -13.46 -15.62 -15.19
N LEU A 322 -14.73 -15.65 -14.77
CA LEU A 322 -15.80 -14.89 -15.43
C LEU A 322 -15.53 -13.38 -15.39
N ASN A 323 -15.00 -12.87 -14.28
CA ASN A 323 -14.61 -11.47 -14.17
C ASN A 323 -13.52 -11.11 -15.19
N ALA A 324 -12.47 -11.93 -15.25
CA ALA A 324 -11.37 -11.77 -16.21
C ALA A 324 -11.86 -11.81 -17.66
N GLN A 325 -12.72 -12.78 -18.02
CA GLN A 325 -13.30 -12.87 -19.37
C GLN A 325 -14.10 -11.62 -19.74
N ASN A 326 -14.99 -11.16 -18.86
CA ASN A 326 -15.79 -9.97 -19.13
C ASN A 326 -14.92 -8.72 -19.30
N ARG A 327 -13.90 -8.51 -18.45
CA ARG A 327 -12.97 -7.38 -18.60
C ARG A 327 -12.11 -7.50 -19.85
N LEU A 328 -11.58 -8.68 -20.15
CA LEU A 328 -10.80 -8.92 -21.36
C LEU A 328 -11.59 -8.60 -22.63
N ALA A 329 -12.86 -9.02 -22.70
CA ALA A 329 -13.72 -8.68 -23.84
C ALA A 329 -13.97 -7.16 -23.98
N ILE A 330 -14.08 -6.43 -22.85
CA ILE A 330 -14.16 -4.96 -22.85
C ILE A 330 -12.86 -4.35 -23.41
N VAL A 331 -11.70 -4.85 -23.01
CA VAL A 331 -10.40 -4.37 -23.52
C VAL A 331 -10.27 -4.66 -25.02
N TYR A 332 -10.59 -5.86 -25.48
CA TYR A 332 -10.59 -6.19 -26.92
C TYR A 332 -11.54 -5.31 -27.72
N LYS A 333 -12.75 -5.08 -27.22
CA LYS A 333 -13.70 -4.15 -27.82
C LYS A 333 -13.13 -2.73 -27.91
N ARG A 334 -12.51 -2.21 -26.85
CA ARG A 334 -11.85 -0.89 -26.85
C ARG A 334 -10.75 -0.78 -27.90
N ARG A 335 -9.99 -1.86 -28.11
CA ARG A 335 -8.96 -1.98 -29.16
C ARG A 335 -9.52 -2.33 -30.56
N ARG A 336 -10.84 -2.39 -30.74
CA ARG A 336 -11.52 -2.81 -31.99
C ARG A 336 -11.15 -4.22 -32.46
N GLN A 337 -10.67 -5.07 -31.55
CA GLN A 337 -10.38 -6.49 -31.77
C GLN A 337 -11.67 -7.30 -31.62
N TRP A 338 -12.60 -7.08 -32.54
CA TRP A 338 -13.97 -7.60 -32.44
C TRP A 338 -14.03 -9.12 -32.44
N LYS A 339 -13.22 -9.78 -33.27
CA LYS A 339 -13.18 -11.25 -33.36
C LYS A 339 -12.87 -11.87 -32.00
N GLN A 340 -11.82 -11.41 -31.32
CA GLN A 340 -11.43 -11.90 -30.00
C GLN A 340 -12.48 -11.58 -28.92
N ALA A 341 -13.11 -10.40 -28.98
CA ALA A 341 -14.19 -10.06 -28.05
C ALA A 341 -15.40 -11.00 -28.20
N VAL A 342 -15.78 -11.32 -29.43
CA VAL A 342 -16.88 -12.24 -29.76
C VAL A 342 -16.57 -13.67 -29.29
N GLU A 343 -15.37 -14.18 -29.58
CA GLU A 343 -14.93 -15.51 -29.12
C GLU A 343 -15.05 -15.64 -27.59
N ILE A 344 -14.68 -14.59 -26.83
CA ILE A 344 -14.86 -14.59 -25.38
C ILE A 344 -16.34 -14.58 -25.00
N TRP A 345 -17.16 -13.70 -25.57
CA TRP A 345 -18.58 -13.64 -25.25
C TRP A 345 -19.30 -14.96 -25.53
N GLU A 346 -19.01 -15.61 -26.66
CA GLU A 346 -19.51 -16.94 -27.00
C GLU A 346 -19.10 -17.97 -25.94
N SER A 347 -17.82 -18.00 -25.56
CA SER A 347 -17.32 -18.91 -24.52
C SER A 347 -18.02 -18.75 -23.15
N ILE A 348 -18.49 -17.53 -22.82
CA ILE A 348 -19.24 -17.27 -21.58
C ILE A 348 -20.70 -17.75 -21.73
N ILE A 349 -21.31 -17.47 -22.89
CA ILE A 349 -22.72 -17.74 -23.16
C ILE A 349 -23.01 -19.24 -23.19
N ASP A 350 -22.04 -20.08 -23.54
CA ASP A 350 -22.23 -21.53 -23.64
C ASP A 350 -22.13 -22.26 -22.29
N ARG A 351 -21.58 -21.61 -21.25
CA ARG A 351 -21.46 -22.20 -19.89
C ARG A 351 -22.82 -22.24 -19.19
N LYS A 352 -23.19 -23.36 -18.55
CA LYS A 352 -24.52 -23.51 -17.91
C LYS A 352 -24.71 -22.63 -16.66
N GLU A 353 -23.64 -22.27 -15.97
CA GLU A 353 -23.65 -21.70 -14.61
C GLU A 353 -23.44 -20.18 -14.54
N SER A 354 -23.11 -19.51 -15.65
CA SER A 354 -22.81 -18.08 -15.66
C SER A 354 -24.07 -17.22 -15.92
N LEU A 355 -24.19 -16.09 -15.22
CA LEU A 355 -25.17 -15.04 -15.54
C LEU A 355 -24.74 -14.32 -16.84
N LYS A 356 -25.49 -14.52 -17.92
CA LYS A 356 -25.06 -14.22 -19.31
C LYS A 356 -25.51 -12.86 -19.85
N ILE A 357 -26.09 -12.01 -19.02
CA ILE A 357 -26.80 -10.80 -19.51
C ILE A 357 -25.82 -9.85 -20.20
N PHE A 358 -24.66 -9.59 -19.60
CA PHE A 358 -23.64 -8.70 -20.19
C PHE A 358 -23.14 -9.19 -21.57
N PRO A 359 -22.61 -10.42 -21.72
CA PRO A 359 -22.17 -10.92 -23.02
C PRO A 359 -23.28 -10.93 -24.08
N LEU A 360 -24.52 -11.29 -23.73
CA LEU A 360 -25.63 -11.32 -24.69
C LEU A 360 -25.96 -9.91 -25.23
N ILE A 361 -25.93 -8.89 -24.36
CA ILE A 361 -26.16 -7.50 -24.77
C ILE A 361 -25.04 -7.01 -25.68
N GLU A 362 -23.79 -7.33 -25.36
CA GLU A 362 -22.64 -6.94 -26.19
C GLU A 362 -22.63 -7.66 -27.53
N MET A 363 -22.98 -8.94 -27.58
CA MET A 363 -23.18 -9.69 -28.82
C MET A 363 -24.30 -9.08 -29.68
N ALA A 364 -25.43 -8.72 -29.08
CA ALA A 364 -26.51 -8.04 -29.79
C ALA A 364 -26.06 -6.69 -30.39
N LYS A 365 -25.26 -5.91 -29.65
CA LYS A 365 -24.67 -4.65 -30.14
C LYS A 365 -23.69 -4.88 -31.28
N TYR A 366 -22.83 -5.88 -31.17
CA TYR A 366 -21.85 -6.22 -32.20
C TYR A 366 -22.56 -6.57 -33.52
N TYR A 367 -23.50 -7.52 -33.49
CA TYR A 367 -24.23 -7.93 -34.69
C TYR A 367 -25.14 -6.82 -35.25
N GLU A 368 -25.68 -5.92 -34.40
CA GLU A 368 -26.45 -4.76 -34.87
C GLU A 368 -25.58 -3.72 -35.60
N HIS A 369 -24.41 -3.38 -35.04
CA HIS A 369 -23.67 -2.18 -35.45
C HIS A 369 -22.44 -2.47 -36.31
N GLN A 370 -21.79 -3.63 -36.13
CA GLN A 370 -20.57 -3.99 -36.88
C GLN A 370 -20.93 -4.87 -38.09
N GLU A 371 -21.57 -6.01 -37.85
CA GLU A 371 -21.91 -6.98 -38.91
C GLU A 371 -23.20 -6.63 -39.66
N LYS A 372 -24.05 -5.78 -39.09
CA LYS A 372 -25.42 -5.51 -39.56
C LYS A 372 -26.26 -6.78 -39.76
N ASN A 373 -25.94 -7.87 -39.04
CA ASN A 373 -26.72 -9.10 -39.03
C ASN A 373 -27.85 -9.00 -38.00
N TYR A 374 -28.99 -8.48 -38.45
CA TYR A 374 -30.12 -8.20 -37.56
C TYR A 374 -30.78 -9.46 -36.98
N ASP A 375 -30.74 -10.59 -37.68
CA ASP A 375 -31.28 -11.85 -37.17
C ASP A 375 -30.47 -12.38 -35.98
N LYS A 376 -29.14 -12.42 -36.09
CA LYS A 376 -28.29 -12.77 -34.95
C LYS A 376 -28.46 -11.77 -33.80
N ALA A 377 -28.53 -10.48 -34.08
CA ALA A 377 -28.75 -9.45 -33.05
C ALA A 377 -30.09 -9.67 -32.30
N LEU A 378 -31.15 -10.07 -33.00
CA LEU A 378 -32.44 -10.42 -32.40
C LEU A 378 -32.34 -11.67 -31.51
N ILE A 379 -31.67 -12.72 -31.96
CA ILE A 379 -31.47 -13.95 -31.18
C ILE A 379 -30.82 -13.63 -29.83
N TYR A 380 -29.74 -12.84 -29.82
CA TYR A 380 -29.05 -12.49 -28.59
C TYR A 380 -29.88 -11.55 -27.69
N THR A 381 -30.62 -10.61 -28.28
CA THR A 381 -31.54 -9.72 -27.55
C THR A 381 -32.65 -10.52 -26.86
N ASP A 382 -33.28 -11.47 -27.57
CA ASP A 382 -34.37 -12.29 -27.03
C ASP A 382 -33.90 -13.23 -25.92
N ARG A 383 -32.69 -13.78 -26.05
CA ARG A 383 -32.02 -14.55 -24.98
C ARG A 383 -31.79 -13.68 -23.74
N ALA A 384 -31.33 -12.43 -23.91
CA ALA A 384 -31.12 -11.50 -22.80
C ALA A 384 -32.43 -11.16 -22.08
N ILE A 385 -33.50 -10.88 -22.84
CA ILE A 385 -34.85 -10.63 -22.28
C ILE A 385 -35.33 -11.83 -21.47
N LYS A 386 -35.21 -13.06 -22.02
CA LYS A 386 -35.63 -14.28 -21.33
C LYS A 386 -34.90 -14.47 -20.00
N LEU A 387 -33.58 -14.26 -19.98
CA LEU A 387 -32.80 -14.37 -18.75
C LEU A 387 -33.18 -13.29 -17.74
N LEU A 388 -33.33 -12.03 -18.17
CA LEU A 388 -33.66 -10.95 -17.24
C LEU A 388 -35.04 -11.16 -16.61
N LYS A 389 -36.04 -11.61 -17.38
CA LYS A 389 -37.36 -12.00 -16.83
C LYS A 389 -37.26 -13.04 -15.72
N ASN A 390 -36.46 -14.08 -15.93
CA ASN A 390 -36.32 -15.17 -14.96
C ASN A 390 -35.55 -14.75 -13.70
N THR A 391 -34.79 -13.64 -13.74
CA THR A 391 -33.90 -13.21 -12.65
C THR A 391 -34.31 -11.90 -11.96
N GLY A 392 -35.46 -11.33 -12.34
CA GLY A 392 -35.96 -10.02 -11.91
C GLY A 392 -35.76 -8.94 -12.99
N ALA A 393 -36.82 -8.20 -13.33
CA ALA A 393 -36.91 -7.31 -14.50
C ALA A 393 -35.86 -6.18 -14.58
N ASN A 394 -35.12 -5.91 -13.50
CA ASN A 394 -34.04 -4.95 -13.45
C ASN A 394 -32.88 -5.51 -12.60
N ARG A 395 -31.66 -5.42 -13.12
CA ARG A 395 -30.45 -5.82 -12.38
C ARG A 395 -29.34 -4.81 -12.54
N LYS A 396 -28.58 -4.60 -11.46
CA LYS A 396 -27.33 -3.85 -11.48
C LYS A 396 -26.17 -4.83 -11.35
N SER A 397 -25.14 -4.65 -12.18
CA SER A 397 -23.89 -5.38 -12.06
C SER A 397 -22.70 -4.43 -12.17
N VAL A 398 -21.50 -4.95 -11.92
CA VAL A 398 -20.24 -4.22 -12.14
C VAL A 398 -20.08 -3.77 -13.60
N TYR A 399 -20.75 -4.43 -14.55
CA TYR A 399 -20.69 -4.11 -15.98
C TYR A 399 -21.88 -3.29 -16.48
N GLY A 400 -22.69 -2.73 -15.55
CA GLY A 400 -23.79 -1.82 -15.86
C GLY A 400 -25.14 -2.26 -15.30
N ALA A 401 -26.11 -1.38 -15.44
CA ALA A 401 -27.51 -1.65 -15.16
C ALA A 401 -28.20 -2.24 -16.40
N TYR A 402 -29.03 -3.25 -16.18
CA TYR A 402 -29.79 -3.93 -17.22
C TYR A 402 -31.27 -3.68 -16.94
N ASN A 403 -31.90 -2.92 -17.83
CA ASN A 403 -33.34 -2.69 -17.83
C ASN A 403 -33.99 -3.52 -18.95
N ILE A 404 -35.05 -4.24 -18.62
CA ILE A 404 -35.82 -5.02 -19.59
C ILE A 404 -36.44 -4.15 -20.68
N ASP A 405 -36.82 -2.91 -20.36
CA ASP A 405 -37.41 -1.97 -21.30
C ASP A 405 -36.40 -1.58 -22.39
N ASP A 406 -35.14 -1.34 -22.02
CA ASP A 406 -34.06 -1.06 -22.97
C ASP A 406 -33.87 -2.22 -23.97
N LEU A 407 -34.02 -3.45 -23.50
CA LEU A 407 -33.93 -4.64 -24.36
C LEU A 407 -35.13 -4.75 -25.30
N TYR A 408 -36.35 -4.44 -24.84
CA TYR A 408 -37.53 -4.37 -25.71
C TYR A 408 -37.41 -3.26 -26.75
N HIS A 409 -36.92 -2.08 -26.36
CA HIS A 409 -36.64 -0.98 -27.31
C HIS A 409 -35.63 -1.41 -28.37
N ARG A 410 -34.53 -2.08 -27.97
CA ARG A 410 -33.56 -2.65 -28.92
C ARG A 410 -34.22 -3.68 -29.85
N ARG A 411 -34.99 -4.62 -29.31
CA ARG A 411 -35.71 -5.65 -30.09
C ARG A 411 -36.61 -5.02 -31.15
N ASN A 412 -37.44 -4.06 -30.76
CA ASN A 412 -38.35 -3.36 -31.68
C ASN A 412 -37.60 -2.58 -32.76
N ARG A 413 -36.47 -1.94 -32.41
CA ARG A 413 -35.59 -1.26 -33.38
C ARG A 413 -34.99 -2.25 -34.37
N LEU A 414 -34.50 -3.40 -33.91
CA LEU A 414 -33.93 -4.45 -34.75
C LEU A 414 -34.97 -5.06 -35.71
N ILE A 415 -36.20 -5.29 -35.26
CA ILE A 415 -37.30 -5.78 -36.12
C ILE A 415 -37.57 -4.80 -37.27
N ARG A 416 -37.54 -3.48 -37.02
CA ARG A 416 -37.70 -2.46 -38.08
C ARG A 416 -36.54 -2.51 -39.06
N LYS A 417 -35.30 -2.46 -38.56
CA LYS A 417 -34.09 -2.52 -39.40
C LYS A 417 -34.06 -3.76 -40.29
N ARG A 418 -34.42 -4.94 -39.76
CA ARG A 418 -34.51 -6.18 -40.54
C ARG A 418 -35.54 -6.10 -41.66
N LYS A 419 -36.70 -5.48 -41.42
CA LYS A 419 -37.74 -5.28 -42.45
C LYS A 419 -37.29 -4.31 -43.54
N ASP A 420 -36.51 -3.30 -43.19
CA ASP A 420 -35.98 -2.34 -44.16
C ASP A 420 -34.85 -2.96 -44.99
N ASP A 421 -34.00 -3.79 -44.38
CA ASP A 421 -32.92 -4.53 -45.04
C ASP A 421 -33.45 -5.54 -46.07
N THR A 422 -34.53 -6.25 -45.73
CA THR A 422 -35.21 -7.20 -46.64
C THR A 422 -36.00 -6.53 -47.76
N LYS A 423 -36.20 -5.21 -47.72
CA LYS A 423 -36.79 -4.43 -48.83
C LYS A 423 -35.75 -3.86 -49.79
N CYS A 424 -34.47 -3.83 -49.39
CA CYS A 424 -33.37 -3.32 -50.20
C CYS A 424 -32.60 -4.43 -50.96
N LEU A 425 -32.81 -5.69 -50.57
CA LEU A 425 -32.41 -6.90 -51.32
C LEU A 425 -33.51 -7.25 -52.33
#